data_AF-A0A841EP83-F1
#
_entry.id   AF-A0A841EP83-F1
#
_cell.length_a   1.000
_cell.length_b   1.000
_cell.length_c   1.000
_cell.angle_alpha   90.00
_cell.angle_beta   90.00
_cell.angle_gamma   90.00
#
_symmetry.space_group_name_H-M   'P 1'
#
loop_
_entity.id
_entity.type
_entity.pdbx_description
1 polymer ?
#
loop_
_entity_poly.entity_id
_entity_poly.type
_entity_poly.pdbx_seq_one_letter_code
_entity_poly.pdbx_strand_id
1 'polypeptide(L)'
;MKRLKTWGKRTFFEYEDSDSSKISIYYGTDLKWKVELSKKDYEKLIKEFKGKTVPIGTSLDKPPMGSVGEWIIKNLKTSQIAYILGAILVEDGYATKKGSEIIFK
;
A
#
# COMPACT_ATOMS: atom_id res chain seq x y z
N MET A 1 -4.43 2.63 -16.15
CA MET A 1 -4.92 1.65 -15.15
C MET A 1 -4.07 0.39 -15.18
N LYS A 2 -3.69 -0.13 -14.00
CA LYS A 2 -2.91 -1.36 -13.82
C LYS A 2 -3.66 -2.33 -12.91
N ARG A 3 -3.55 -3.64 -13.18
CA ARG A 3 -4.15 -4.70 -12.36
C ARG A 3 -3.06 -5.53 -11.70
N LEU A 4 -3.12 -5.65 -10.38
CA LEU A 4 -2.12 -6.34 -9.58
C LEU A 4 -2.74 -7.36 -8.63
N LYS A 5 -1.93 -8.31 -8.18
CA LYS A 5 -2.27 -9.16 -7.04
C LYS A 5 -1.95 -8.43 -5.74
N THR A 6 -2.79 -8.62 -4.73
CA THR A 6 -2.52 -8.13 -3.36
C THR A 6 -1.22 -8.71 -2.81
N TRP A 7 -0.68 -8.12 -1.73
CA TRP A 7 0.56 -8.59 -1.09
C TRP A 7 0.54 -10.10 -0.79
N GLY A 8 -0.58 -10.62 -0.28
CA GLY A 8 -0.76 -12.05 0.00
C GLY A 8 -1.03 -12.91 -1.24
N LYS A 9 -1.11 -12.31 -2.43
CA LYS A 9 -1.43 -12.93 -3.73
C LYS A 9 -2.78 -13.67 -3.80
N ARG A 10 -3.70 -13.39 -2.87
CA ARG A 10 -5.00 -14.08 -2.76
C ARG A 10 -6.07 -13.51 -3.69
N THR A 11 -6.03 -12.21 -3.92
CA THR A 11 -7.02 -11.46 -4.70
C THR A 11 -6.32 -10.44 -5.58
N PHE A 12 -7.07 -9.88 -6.53
CA PHE A 12 -6.60 -8.79 -7.38
C PHE A 12 -7.22 -7.46 -6.94
N PHE A 13 -6.56 -6.38 -7.31
CA PHE A 13 -7.05 -5.02 -7.25
C PHE A 13 -6.60 -4.29 -8.51
N GLU A 14 -7.24 -3.15 -8.78
CA GLU A 14 -6.85 -2.27 -9.86
C GLU A 14 -6.50 -0.91 -9.29
N TYR A 15 -5.52 -0.25 -9.89
CA TYR A 15 -5.19 1.11 -9.51
C TYR A 15 -4.79 1.93 -10.73
N GLU A 16 -4.95 3.23 -10.60
CA GLU A 16 -4.50 4.19 -11.58
C GLU A 16 -4.08 5.49 -10.91
N ASP A 17 -3.09 6.11 -11.55
CA ASP A 17 -2.75 7.49 -11.35
C ASP A 17 -3.75 8.33 -12.17
N SER A 18 -4.97 8.50 -11.65
CA SER A 18 -6.10 9.12 -12.37
C SER A 18 -5.92 10.62 -12.57
N ASP A 19 -5.21 11.28 -11.66
CA ASP A 19 -5.01 12.73 -11.63
C ASP A 19 -3.60 13.02 -11.10
N SER A 20 -2.94 14.08 -11.59
CA SER A 20 -1.61 14.50 -11.13
C SER A 20 -1.45 14.63 -9.61
N SER A 21 -2.54 14.61 -8.83
CA SER A 21 -2.58 14.72 -7.38
C SER A 21 -2.97 13.44 -6.60
N LYS A 22 -3.54 12.40 -7.24
CA LYS A 22 -4.14 11.25 -6.53
C LYS A 22 -3.93 9.92 -7.23
N ILE A 23 -3.94 8.85 -6.44
CA ILE A 23 -3.95 7.46 -6.89
C ILE A 23 -5.31 6.85 -6.51
N SER A 24 -6.06 6.41 -7.50
CA SER A 24 -7.32 5.69 -7.30
C SER A 24 -7.06 4.19 -7.22
N ILE A 25 -7.63 3.53 -6.21
CA ILE A 25 -7.49 2.10 -5.98
C ILE A 25 -8.87 1.48 -5.88
N TYR A 26 -9.13 0.48 -6.70
CA TYR A 26 -10.36 -0.30 -6.77
C TYR A 26 -10.10 -1.72 -6.26
N TYR A 27 -10.91 -2.20 -5.30
CA TYR A 27 -10.65 -3.45 -4.60
C TYR A 27 -11.92 -4.16 -4.11
N GLY A 28 -11.73 -5.36 -3.57
CA GLY A 28 -12.79 -6.25 -3.10
C GLY A 28 -13.49 -7.02 -4.23
N THR A 29 -14.58 -7.71 -3.90
CA THR A 29 -15.36 -8.49 -4.87
C THR A 29 -15.90 -7.58 -5.97
N ASP A 30 -15.65 -7.97 -7.23
CA ASP A 30 -16.00 -7.20 -8.43
C ASP A 30 -15.45 -5.75 -8.47
N LEU A 31 -14.39 -5.44 -7.70
CA LEU A 31 -13.77 -4.11 -7.65
C LEU A 31 -14.73 -2.98 -7.22
N LYS A 32 -15.77 -3.31 -6.44
CA LYS A 32 -16.83 -2.38 -6.03
C LYS A 32 -16.38 -1.30 -5.04
N TRP A 33 -15.30 -1.53 -4.31
CA TRP A 33 -14.80 -0.58 -3.32
C TRP A 33 -13.71 0.29 -3.93
N LYS A 34 -13.78 1.61 -3.68
CA LYS A 34 -12.78 2.59 -4.10
C LYS A 34 -12.14 3.25 -2.89
N VAL A 35 -10.83 3.45 -2.93
CA VAL A 35 -10.11 4.36 -2.03
C VAL A 35 -9.24 5.28 -2.86
N GLU A 36 -9.16 6.54 -2.46
CA GLU A 36 -8.27 7.52 -3.06
C GLU A 36 -7.12 7.80 -2.11
N LEU A 37 -5.89 7.72 -2.62
CA LEU A 37 -4.69 8.10 -1.90
C LEU A 37 -4.12 9.38 -2.51
N SER A 38 -3.87 10.39 -1.67
CA SER A 38 -3.13 11.59 -2.10
C SER A 38 -1.69 11.23 -2.43
N LYS A 39 -1.16 11.73 -3.56
CA LYS A 39 0.26 11.53 -3.89
C LYS A 39 1.20 12.08 -2.83
N LYS A 40 0.81 13.19 -2.17
CA LYS A 40 1.59 13.76 -1.06
C LYS A 40 1.73 12.76 0.09
N ASP A 41 0.68 11.99 0.36
CA ASP A 41 0.73 11.00 1.44
C ASP A 41 1.47 9.73 1.03
N TYR A 42 1.37 9.35 -0.25
CA TYR A 42 2.20 8.29 -0.83
C TYR A 42 3.70 8.64 -0.78
N GLU A 43 4.06 9.87 -1.13
CA GLU A 43 5.43 10.39 -1.03
C GLU A 43 5.93 10.45 0.42
N LYS A 44 5.08 10.89 1.37
CA LYS A 44 5.42 10.85 2.80
C LYS A 44 5.70 9.43 3.27
N LEU A 45 4.91 8.45 2.85
CA LEU A 45 5.12 7.04 3.18
C LEU A 45 6.47 6.56 2.66
N ILE A 46 6.77 6.82 1.37
CA ILE A 46 8.05 6.45 0.76
C ILE A 46 9.21 7.12 1.50
N LYS A 47 9.09 8.41 1.82
CA LYS A 47 10.11 9.17 2.53
C LYS A 47 10.32 8.65 3.96
N GLU A 48 9.25 8.32 4.67
CA GLU A 48 9.32 7.79 6.04
C GLU A 48 10.09 6.48 6.08
N PHE A 49 9.87 5.59 5.12
CA PHE A 49 10.47 4.26 5.13
C PHE A 49 11.71 4.12 4.25
N LYS A 50 12.16 5.18 3.58
CA LYS A 50 13.33 5.15 2.68
C LYS A 50 14.53 4.47 3.31
N GLY A 51 15.08 3.46 2.62
CA GLY A 51 16.22 2.65 3.10
C GLY A 51 15.94 1.72 4.30
N LYS A 52 14.69 1.60 4.76
CA LYS A 52 14.31 0.72 5.86
C LYS A 52 13.77 -0.62 5.33
N THR A 53 14.02 -1.68 6.10
CA THR A 53 13.29 -2.94 5.98
C THR A 53 12.30 -3.01 7.13
N VAL A 54 11.01 -3.15 6.80
CA VAL A 54 9.95 -3.19 7.80
C VAL A 54 8.90 -4.26 7.45
N PRO A 55 8.15 -4.76 8.44
CA PRO A 55 6.98 -5.58 8.16
C PRO A 55 5.95 -4.77 7.35
N ILE A 56 5.26 -5.42 6.41
CA ILE A 56 4.16 -4.74 5.70
C ILE A 56 2.97 -4.45 6.65
N GLY A 57 2.76 -5.30 7.66
CA GLY A 57 1.66 -5.14 8.62
C GLY A 57 0.26 -5.28 7.99
N THR A 58 -0.07 -6.42 7.37
CA THR A 58 -1.39 -6.63 6.74
C THR A 58 -2.55 -6.86 7.72
N SER A 59 -2.32 -6.83 9.04
CA SER A 59 -3.31 -7.16 10.06
C SER A 59 -4.30 -6.01 10.26
N LEU A 60 -5.60 -6.26 10.02
CA LEU A 60 -6.66 -5.23 9.94
C LEU A 60 -7.06 -4.60 11.29
N ASP A 61 -6.59 -5.14 12.41
CA ASP A 61 -6.89 -4.65 13.76
C ASP A 61 -5.62 -4.33 14.55
N LYS A 62 -4.59 -5.17 14.43
CA LYS A 62 -3.36 -5.08 15.22
C LYS A 62 -2.13 -5.27 14.32
N PRO A 63 -1.75 -4.27 13.51
CA PRO A 63 -0.51 -4.33 12.76
C PRO A 63 0.69 -4.28 13.73
N PRO A 64 1.82 -4.92 13.40
CA PRO A 64 3.05 -4.80 14.19
C PRO A 64 3.52 -3.35 14.28
N MET A 65 4.09 -2.98 15.42
CA MET A 65 4.72 -1.67 15.60
C MET A 65 5.85 -1.46 14.59
N GLY A 66 5.96 -0.27 14.03
CA GLY A 66 6.93 0.09 13.00
C GLY A 66 6.61 -0.44 11.59
N SER A 67 5.45 -1.08 11.40
CA SER A 67 5.03 -1.58 10.09
C SER A 67 4.41 -0.51 9.21
N VAL A 68 4.35 -0.78 7.91
CA VAL A 68 3.62 0.08 6.96
C VAL A 68 2.13 0.17 7.32
N GLY A 69 1.53 -0.94 7.75
CA GLY A 69 0.14 -0.97 8.22
C GLY A 69 -0.13 -0.05 9.41
N GLU A 70 0.75 -0.05 10.41
CA GLU A 70 0.63 0.87 11.55
C GLU A 70 0.68 2.34 11.08
N TRP A 71 1.65 2.66 10.21
CA TRP A 71 1.79 4.01 9.69
C TRP A 71 0.55 4.47 8.91
N ILE A 72 -0.04 3.58 8.09
CA ILE A 72 -1.26 3.87 7.32
C ILE A 72 -2.43 4.22 8.24
N ILE A 73 -2.67 3.45 9.30
CA ILE A 73 -3.76 3.74 10.26
C ILE A 73 -3.54 5.11 10.88
N LYS A 74 -2.32 5.36 11.35
CA LYS A 74 -1.97 6.58 12.09
C LYS A 74 -2.07 7.84 11.22
N ASN A 75 -1.66 7.77 9.96
CA ASN A 75 -1.52 8.94 9.10
C ASN A 75 -2.67 9.13 8.11
N LEU A 76 -3.25 8.04 7.59
CA LEU A 76 -4.23 8.10 6.50
C LEU A 76 -5.67 7.92 6.98
N LYS A 77 -5.88 7.50 8.25
CA LYS A 77 -7.20 7.29 8.87
C LYS A 77 -8.18 6.49 7.99
N THR A 78 -7.66 5.62 7.13
CA THR A 78 -8.43 4.84 6.16
C THR A 78 -8.39 3.36 6.50
N SER A 79 -9.28 2.58 5.89
CA SER A 79 -9.28 1.12 5.93
C SER A 79 -7.86 0.61 5.66
N GLN A 80 -7.43 -0.42 6.40
CA GLN A 80 -6.06 -0.93 6.32
C GLN A 80 -5.74 -1.56 4.95
N ILE A 81 -5.34 -0.73 3.99
CA ILE A 81 -4.96 -1.12 2.61
C ILE A 81 -3.46 -1.41 2.47
N ALA A 82 -2.76 -1.70 3.57
CA ALA A 82 -1.32 -1.97 3.57
C ALA A 82 -0.92 -3.09 2.61
N TYR A 83 -1.76 -4.12 2.51
CA TYR A 83 -1.57 -5.24 1.58
C TYR A 83 -1.72 -4.83 0.10
N ILE A 84 -2.42 -3.74 -0.20
CA ILE A 84 -2.53 -3.18 -1.55
C ILE A 84 -1.34 -2.27 -1.81
N LEU A 85 -1.10 -1.31 -0.91
CA LEU A 85 -0.01 -0.34 -1.05
C LEU A 85 1.36 -1.01 -1.13
N GLY A 86 1.59 -2.08 -0.38
CA GLY A 86 2.81 -2.87 -0.51
C GLY A 86 3.03 -3.42 -1.92
N ALA A 87 1.97 -3.86 -2.61
CA ALA A 87 2.08 -4.36 -3.97
C ALA A 87 2.34 -3.23 -4.97
N ILE A 88 1.68 -2.07 -4.79
CA ILE A 88 1.90 -0.88 -5.61
C ILE A 88 3.34 -0.36 -5.46
N LEU A 89 3.86 -0.25 -4.24
CA LEU A 89 5.23 0.21 -3.98
C LEU A 89 6.30 -0.66 -4.65
N VAL A 90 6.06 -1.97 -4.73
CA VAL A 90 6.96 -2.91 -5.41
C VAL A 90 6.84 -2.75 -6.93
N GLU A 91 5.62 -2.66 -7.45
CA GLU A 91 5.36 -2.45 -8.88
C GLU A 91 5.94 -1.12 -9.39
N ASP A 92 5.77 -0.04 -8.65
CA ASP A 92 6.29 1.29 -9.01
C ASP A 92 7.81 1.41 -8.74
N GLY A 93 8.43 0.36 -8.20
CA GLY A 93 9.87 0.28 -8.04
C GLY A 93 10.45 1.00 -6.82
N TYR A 94 9.62 1.51 -5.90
CA TYR A 94 10.06 2.15 -4.65
C TYR A 94 10.52 1.15 -3.60
N ALA A 95 10.08 -0.11 -3.70
CA ALA A 95 10.43 -1.14 -2.74
C ALA A 95 10.60 -2.52 -3.41
N THR A 96 11.06 -3.48 -2.62
CA THR A 96 11.09 -4.91 -2.99
C THR A 96 10.45 -5.73 -1.89
N LYS A 97 9.85 -6.86 -2.27
CA LYS A 97 9.21 -7.79 -1.32
C LYS A 97 10.19 -8.86 -0.88
N LYS A 98 10.33 -9.07 0.43
CA LYS A 98 11.09 -10.18 1.03
C LYS A 98 10.22 -10.90 2.06
N GLY A 99 9.60 -12.01 1.68
CA GLY A 99 8.67 -12.74 2.55
C GLY A 99 7.48 -11.88 2.99
N SER A 100 7.35 -11.65 4.31
CA SER A 100 6.35 -10.75 4.91
C SER A 100 6.82 -9.30 5.04
N GLU A 101 8.07 -9.02 4.69
CA GLU A 101 8.70 -7.70 4.81
C GLU A 101 8.75 -6.97 3.47
N ILE A 102 8.81 -5.65 3.58
CA ILE A 102 9.03 -4.73 2.47
C ILE A 102 10.35 -3.98 2.71
N ILE A 103 11.19 -3.95 1.68
CA ILE A 103 12.49 -3.28 1.68
C ILE A 103 12.36 -2.06 0.79
N PHE A 104 12.39 -0.87 1.38
CA PHE A 104 12.33 0.38 0.64
C PHE A 104 13.72 0.75 0.12
N LYS A 105 13.77 1.26 -1.12
CA LYS A 105 15.00 1.74 -1.76
C LYS A 105 15.41 3.12 -1.29
#